data_AF-A0A0Q9YBZ3-F1
#
_entry.id   AF-A0A0Q9YBZ3-F1
#
_cell.length_a   1.000
_cell.length_b   1.000
_cell.length_c   1.000
_cell.angle_alpha   90.00
_cell.angle_beta   90.00
_cell.angle_gamma   90.00
#
_symmetry.space_group_name_H-M   'P 1'
#
loop_
_entity.id
_entity.type
_entity.pdbx_description
1 polymer ?
#
loop_
_entity_poly.entity_id
_entity_poly.type
_entity_poly.pdbx_seq_one_letter_code
_entity_poly.pdbx_strand_id
1 'polypeptide(L)'
;MTAEIVVMNTGGIALASDSAVTIRGRKVYNSADKLFGFSEKQTIGMMIYGSGSMFQVPWETLIKVYENKLDSQAFDTVKEYKYKDNFLQFLNKNQYSELMAGVNEDRYIEKALYANITYLYKQLSDMNMDLYSEYGELSLQGEIQEMYVQQAEEFLNNRILNLEEKAFPNGFNNNDCDLLFEKLGNKVEELIDSEFESHLFLREWIGKIKFIMIQSLIKDFSDDYSGIVFAGYGDKEIFPSVHILIVDGKINKKTKYFSRKKTINHSTHAVILPFAQRDMIRSFLDGIHEEVEDFISTVLLEEFDSLTDILVIYWLID
;
A
#
# COMPACT_ATOMS: atom_id res chain seq x y z
N MET A 1 -12.17 6.06 -6.27
CA MET A 1 -11.20 5.89 -7.37
C MET A 1 -10.64 7.27 -7.69
N THR A 2 -9.32 7.40 -7.84
CA THR A 2 -8.64 8.65 -8.16
C THR A 2 -7.65 8.41 -9.29
N ALA A 3 -7.35 9.44 -10.09
CA ALA A 3 -6.44 9.34 -11.21
C ALA A 3 -5.38 10.43 -11.13
N GLU A 4 -4.13 10.01 -11.01
CA GLU A 4 -2.98 10.88 -10.84
C GLU A 4 -1.86 10.40 -11.78
N ILE A 5 -1.28 11.33 -12.57
CA ILE A 5 -0.27 11.00 -13.57
C ILE A 5 0.80 12.09 -13.68
N VAL A 6 2.04 11.65 -13.84
CA VAL A 6 3.17 12.52 -14.18
C VAL A 6 3.77 12.08 -15.51
N VAL A 7 3.93 13.02 -16.43
CA VAL A 7 4.63 12.82 -17.70
C VAL A 7 5.85 13.73 -17.70
N MET A 8 7.04 13.17 -17.91
CA MET A 8 8.25 13.99 -17.99
C MET A 8 9.20 13.49 -19.08
N ASN A 9 9.94 14.42 -19.67
CA ASN A 9 11.00 14.16 -20.63
C ASN A 9 12.16 15.15 -20.41
N THR A 10 13.15 15.17 -21.32
CA THR A 10 14.30 16.06 -21.21
C THR A 10 13.97 17.56 -21.34
N GLY A 11 12.77 17.91 -21.81
CA GLY A 11 12.34 19.29 -22.01
C GLY A 11 11.34 19.82 -20.97
N GLY A 12 10.72 18.94 -20.17
CA GLY A 12 9.61 19.36 -19.32
C GLY A 12 9.02 18.26 -18.45
N ILE A 13 8.20 18.69 -17.50
CA ILE A 13 7.36 17.85 -16.66
C ILE A 13 5.95 18.41 -16.61
N ALA A 14 4.97 17.53 -16.76
CA ALA A 14 3.55 17.83 -16.63
C ALA A 14 2.94 16.91 -15.57
N LEU A 15 2.09 17.48 -14.73
CA LEU A 15 1.35 16.77 -13.68
C LEU A 15 -0.14 16.95 -13.95
N ALA A 16 -0.92 15.88 -13.79
CA ALA A 16 -2.37 15.93 -13.88
C ALA A 16 -3.00 15.05 -12.79
N SER A 17 -4.10 15.52 -12.20
CA SER A 17 -4.90 14.78 -11.24
C SER A 17 -6.40 15.02 -11.48
N ASP A 18 -7.24 14.07 -11.12
CA ASP A 18 -8.68 14.29 -11.01
C ASP A 18 -9.06 15.02 -9.73
N SER A 19 -10.25 15.63 -9.72
CA SER A 19 -10.78 16.33 -8.53
C SER A 19 -11.70 15.45 -7.66
N ALA A 20 -11.83 14.16 -8.00
CA ALA A 20 -12.74 13.25 -7.31
C ALA A 20 -12.16 12.76 -5.97
N VAL A 21 -12.96 12.85 -4.91
CA VAL A 21 -12.71 12.25 -3.60
C VAL A 21 -13.92 11.44 -3.19
N THR A 22 -13.69 10.18 -2.83
CA THR A 22 -14.75 9.27 -2.37
C THR A 22 -14.76 9.22 -0.84
N ILE A 23 -15.83 9.73 -0.22
CA ILE A 23 -16.04 9.65 1.22
C ILE A 23 -16.76 8.35 1.56
N ARG A 24 -16.11 7.50 2.37
CA ARG A 24 -16.64 6.22 2.88
C ARG A 24 -17.13 5.26 1.78
N GLY A 25 -16.50 5.27 0.62
CA GLY A 25 -16.87 4.41 -0.53
C GLY A 25 -18.24 4.69 -1.15
N ARG A 26 -18.96 5.74 -0.70
CA ARG A 26 -20.36 5.97 -1.09
C ARG A 26 -20.57 7.27 -1.84
N LYS A 27 -19.92 8.36 -1.40
CA LYS A 27 -20.20 9.70 -1.91
C LYS A 27 -18.96 10.30 -2.54
N VAL A 28 -19.06 10.63 -3.83
CA VAL A 28 -17.99 11.29 -4.58
C VAL A 28 -18.22 12.80 -4.58
N TYR A 29 -17.16 13.54 -4.30
CA TYR A 29 -17.10 15.00 -4.42
C TYR A 29 -16.04 15.36 -5.45
N ASN A 30 -16.29 16.34 -6.32
CA ASN A 30 -15.40 16.74 -7.41
C ASN A 30 -14.66 18.06 -7.14
N SER A 31 -14.30 18.30 -5.88
CA SER A 31 -13.74 19.58 -5.42
C SER A 31 -12.42 19.43 -4.68
N ALA A 32 -11.75 18.29 -4.80
CA ALA A 32 -10.48 18.07 -4.13
C ALA A 32 -9.34 18.61 -5.00
N ASP A 33 -8.59 19.55 -4.45
CA ASP A 33 -7.28 19.89 -5.00
C ASP A 33 -6.29 18.82 -4.57
N LYS A 34 -5.64 18.21 -5.55
CA LYS A 34 -4.57 17.23 -5.35
C LYS A 34 -3.26 17.67 -5.98
N LEU A 35 -3.28 18.82 -6.64
CA LEU A 35 -2.14 19.45 -7.28
C LEU A 35 -1.95 20.85 -6.71
N PHE A 36 -0.73 21.14 -6.29
CA PHE A 36 -0.39 22.40 -5.65
C PHE A 36 0.90 22.92 -6.26
N GLY A 37 0.95 24.22 -6.54
CA GLY A 37 2.23 24.91 -6.68
C GLY A 37 2.88 24.96 -5.30
N PHE A 38 4.11 24.48 -5.18
CA PHE A 38 4.78 24.40 -3.88
C PHE A 38 5.53 25.69 -3.51
N SER A 39 5.75 26.58 -4.49
CA SER A 39 6.37 27.89 -4.30
C SER A 39 6.13 28.77 -5.51
N GLU A 40 5.76 30.04 -5.30
CA GLU A 40 5.59 31.03 -6.38
C GLU A 40 6.90 31.36 -7.12
N LYS A 41 8.05 31.07 -6.51
CA LYS A 41 9.38 31.38 -7.07
C LYS A 41 10.06 30.18 -7.72
N GLN A 42 9.54 28.97 -7.54
CA GLN A 42 10.23 27.74 -7.95
C GLN A 42 9.31 26.89 -8.83
N THR A 43 9.92 26.17 -9.77
CA THR A 43 9.21 25.30 -10.70
C THR A 43 8.94 23.93 -10.07
N ILE A 44 8.36 23.91 -8.87
CA ILE A 44 8.02 22.67 -8.12
C ILE A 44 6.50 22.54 -7.99
N GLY A 45 5.98 21.46 -8.55
CA GLY A 45 4.62 20.97 -8.31
C GLY A 45 4.61 19.90 -7.24
N MET A 46 3.54 19.88 -6.45
CA MET A 46 3.27 18.83 -5.48
C MET A 46 1.96 18.12 -5.82
N MET A 47 1.93 16.79 -5.72
CA MET A 47 0.73 15.99 -5.96
C MET A 47 0.47 15.02 -4.80
N ILE A 48 -0.79 14.79 -4.43
CA ILE A 48 -1.18 13.79 -3.42
C ILE A 48 -2.08 12.72 -4.05
N TYR A 49 -1.90 11.47 -3.64
CA TYR A 49 -2.79 10.35 -3.96
C TYR A 49 -2.94 9.41 -2.75
N GLY A 50 -3.91 8.49 -2.81
CA GLY A 50 -4.24 7.61 -1.68
C GLY A 50 -5.09 8.33 -0.62
N SER A 51 -4.82 8.08 0.67
CA SER A 51 -5.55 8.76 1.74
C SER A 51 -5.32 10.27 1.70
N GLY A 52 -6.42 11.04 1.69
CA GLY A 52 -6.39 12.51 1.66
C GLY A 52 -6.01 13.18 2.99
N SER A 53 -5.74 12.40 4.05
CA SER A 53 -5.41 12.94 5.37
C SER A 53 -4.40 12.09 6.14
N MET A 54 -3.60 12.74 6.97
CA MET A 54 -2.81 12.10 8.02
C MET A 54 -3.45 12.39 9.37
N PHE A 55 -3.87 11.35 10.08
CA PHE A 55 -4.53 11.48 11.40
C PHE A 55 -5.70 12.47 11.41
N GLN A 56 -6.56 12.40 10.39
CA GLN A 56 -7.71 13.30 10.18
C GLN A 56 -7.35 14.76 9.86
N VAL A 57 -6.06 15.08 9.72
CA VAL A 57 -5.62 16.38 9.21
C VAL A 57 -5.43 16.27 7.69
N PRO A 58 -6.18 17.04 6.88
CA PRO A 58 -6.04 17.02 5.43
C PRO A 58 -4.62 17.33 4.99
N TRP A 59 -4.11 16.60 4.00
CA TRP A 59 -2.77 16.84 3.46
C TRP A 59 -2.61 18.24 2.91
N GLU A 60 -3.62 18.78 2.24
CA GLU A 60 -3.65 20.18 1.79
C GLU A 60 -3.32 21.15 2.93
N THR A 61 -3.93 20.95 4.11
CA THR A 61 -3.65 21.79 5.29
C THR A 61 -2.21 21.63 5.75
N LEU A 62 -1.71 20.40 5.84
CA LEU A 62 -0.33 20.12 6.25
C LEU A 62 0.70 20.73 5.31
N ILE A 63 0.41 20.70 4.01
CA ILE A 63 1.27 21.24 2.95
C ILE A 63 1.30 22.76 3.03
N LYS A 64 0.14 23.43 3.08
CA LYS A 64 0.07 24.90 3.20
C LYS A 64 0.76 25.40 4.47
N VAL A 65 0.63 24.67 5.58
CA VAL A 65 1.33 24.99 6.82
C VAL A 65 2.84 24.81 6.70
N TYR A 66 3.30 23.77 5.98
CA TYR A 66 4.71 23.55 5.74
C TYR A 66 5.31 24.57 4.77
N GLU A 67 4.59 24.91 3.71
CA GLU A 67 4.97 25.92 2.71
C GLU A 67 5.27 27.27 3.37
N ASN A 68 4.40 27.72 4.30
CA ASN A 68 4.61 28.95 5.06
C ASN A 68 5.88 28.96 5.94
N LYS A 69 6.48 27.79 6.22
CA LYS A 69 7.73 27.67 6.98
C LYS A 69 8.98 27.65 6.11
N LEU A 70 8.83 27.37 4.82
CA LEU A 70 9.95 27.40 3.91
C LEU A 70 10.30 28.86 3.65
N ASP A 71 11.50 29.26 4.05
CA ASP A 71 12.06 30.53 3.61
C ASP A 71 12.07 30.56 2.08
N SER A 72 11.98 31.75 1.49
CA SER A 72 11.86 31.95 0.04
C SER A 72 13.07 31.50 -0.81
N GLN A 73 13.95 30.63 -0.29
CA GLN A 73 15.14 30.13 -0.98
C GLN A 73 14.81 28.89 -1.80
N ALA A 74 15.24 28.91 -3.06
CA ALA A 74 15.27 27.73 -3.91
C ALA A 74 16.30 26.73 -3.42
N PHE A 75 15.94 25.44 -3.51
CA PHE A 75 16.84 24.35 -3.20
C PHE A 75 17.56 23.86 -4.45
N ASP A 76 18.77 23.33 -4.25
CA ASP A 76 19.62 22.84 -5.34
C ASP A 76 18.98 21.66 -6.09
N THR A 77 18.15 20.87 -5.42
CA THR A 77 17.52 19.65 -5.97
C THR A 77 16.06 19.48 -5.53
N VAL A 78 15.21 18.87 -6.36
CA VAL A 78 13.82 18.51 -5.96
C VAL A 78 13.82 17.62 -4.71
N LYS A 79 14.84 16.78 -4.55
CA LYS A 79 15.04 15.94 -3.36
C LYS A 79 15.06 16.78 -2.07
N GLU A 80 15.66 17.96 -2.08
CA GLU A 80 15.80 18.79 -0.88
C GLU A 80 14.47 19.32 -0.38
N TYR A 81 13.47 19.55 -1.24
CA TYR A 81 12.12 19.92 -0.80
C TYR A 81 11.47 18.86 0.12
N LYS A 82 11.93 17.61 0.01
CA LYS A 82 11.56 16.54 0.93
C LYS A 82 12.45 16.53 2.19
N TYR A 83 13.73 16.92 2.07
CA TYR A 83 14.79 16.58 3.03
C TYR A 83 15.52 17.74 3.74
N LYS A 84 15.42 18.98 3.29
CA LYS A 84 16.09 20.14 3.90
C LYS A 84 15.00 21.02 4.51
N ASP A 85 15.08 21.21 5.83
CA ASP A 85 13.96 21.58 6.72
C ASP A 85 12.80 20.56 6.75
N ASN A 86 13.06 19.39 6.15
CA ASN A 86 12.43 18.09 6.20
C ASN A 86 10.91 18.11 6.43
N PHE A 87 10.13 18.06 5.35
CA PHE A 87 8.71 17.73 5.43
C PHE A 87 8.47 16.50 6.33
N LEU A 88 9.34 15.48 6.26
CA LEU A 88 9.34 14.33 7.17
C LEU A 88 9.60 14.66 8.65
N GLN A 89 10.49 15.62 8.92
CA GLN A 89 10.75 16.11 10.27
C GLN A 89 9.57 16.91 10.78
N PHE A 90 8.95 17.73 9.93
CA PHE A 90 7.69 18.40 10.22
C PHE A 90 6.60 17.38 10.57
N LEU A 91 6.43 16.32 9.78
CA LEU A 91 5.47 15.25 10.09
C LEU A 91 5.79 14.54 11.42
N ASN A 92 7.07 14.30 11.72
CA ASN A 92 7.50 13.67 12.97
C ASN A 92 7.35 14.57 14.20
N LYS A 93 7.70 15.85 14.07
CA LYS A 93 7.79 16.81 15.16
C LYS A 93 7.40 18.20 14.66
N ASN A 94 6.31 18.71 15.19
CA ASN A 94 5.88 20.09 14.99
C ASN A 94 5.13 20.60 16.24
N GLN A 95 4.70 21.86 16.17
CA GLN A 95 4.02 22.55 17.27
C GLN A 95 2.51 22.25 17.38
N TYR A 96 1.92 21.50 16.43
CA TYR A 96 0.49 21.23 16.38
C TYR A 96 0.16 20.00 17.23
N SER A 97 -0.34 20.24 18.44
CA SER A 97 -0.64 19.20 19.42
C SER A 97 -1.69 18.21 18.91
N GLU A 98 -2.63 18.66 18.08
CA GLU A 98 -3.69 17.84 17.49
C GLU A 98 -3.12 16.76 16.56
N LEU A 99 -2.07 17.08 15.81
CA LEU A 99 -1.38 16.12 14.93
C LEU A 99 -0.39 15.25 15.73
N MET A 100 0.24 15.80 16.77
CA MET A 100 1.23 15.12 17.60
C MET A 100 0.63 14.28 18.74
N ALA A 101 -0.70 14.31 18.94
CA ALA A 101 -1.35 13.59 20.02
C ALA A 101 -1.16 12.07 19.90
N GLY A 102 -0.77 11.41 20.99
CA GLY A 102 -0.53 9.96 21.03
C GLY A 102 -1.75 9.13 20.61
N VAL A 103 -2.97 9.65 20.84
CA VAL A 103 -4.22 9.02 20.40
C VAL A 103 -4.26 8.76 18.90
N ASN A 104 -3.57 9.55 18.08
CA ASN A 104 -3.52 9.35 16.64
C ASN A 104 -2.70 8.11 16.26
N GLU A 105 -1.57 7.93 16.94
CA GLU A 105 -0.72 6.75 16.79
C GLU A 105 -1.45 5.50 17.32
N ASP A 106 -2.10 5.59 18.49
CA ASP A 106 -2.85 4.46 19.04
C ASP A 106 -4.02 4.06 18.13
N ARG A 107 -4.79 5.02 17.59
CA ARG A 107 -5.87 4.75 16.62
C ARG A 107 -5.36 4.11 15.33
N TYR A 108 -4.21 4.58 14.82
CA TYR A 108 -3.60 4.00 13.64
C TYR A 108 -3.18 2.54 13.90
N ILE A 109 -2.52 2.29 15.03
CA ILE A 109 -2.11 0.94 15.45
C ILE A 109 -3.34 0.03 15.61
N GLU A 110 -4.39 0.50 16.29
CA GLU A 110 -5.62 -0.28 16.47
C GLU A 110 -6.29 -0.64 15.15
N LYS A 111 -6.44 0.34 14.25
CA LYS A 111 -7.01 0.10 12.93
C LYS A 111 -6.17 -0.90 12.13
N ALA A 112 -4.84 -0.75 12.13
CA ALA A 112 -3.95 -1.63 11.40
C ALA A 112 -3.93 -3.05 11.98
N LEU A 113 -3.94 -3.20 13.32
CA LEU A 113 -4.06 -4.50 13.97
C LEU A 113 -5.39 -5.17 13.64
N TYR A 114 -6.50 -4.43 13.71
CA TYR A 114 -7.82 -4.99 13.37
C TYR A 114 -7.89 -5.42 11.90
N ALA A 115 -7.42 -4.59 10.97
CA ALA A 115 -7.38 -4.96 9.56
C ALA A 115 -6.52 -6.22 9.31
N ASN A 116 -5.33 -6.29 9.92
CA ASN A 116 -4.42 -7.41 9.76
C ASN A 116 -4.97 -8.71 10.36
N ILE A 117 -5.63 -8.64 11.53
CA ILE A 117 -6.17 -9.84 12.19
C ILE A 117 -7.39 -10.37 11.43
N THR A 118 -8.27 -9.48 10.96
CA THR A 118 -9.42 -9.86 10.13
C THR A 118 -8.96 -10.45 8.79
N TYR A 119 -7.91 -9.89 8.18
CA TYR A 119 -7.35 -10.44 6.95
C TYR A 119 -6.76 -11.84 7.17
N LEU A 120 -5.98 -12.02 8.24
CA LEU A 120 -5.41 -13.32 8.60
C LEU A 120 -6.50 -14.36 8.90
N TYR A 121 -7.52 -13.98 9.67
CA TYR A 121 -8.69 -14.82 9.94
C TYR A 121 -9.36 -15.25 8.63
N LYS A 122 -9.59 -14.31 7.71
CA LYS A 122 -10.19 -14.59 6.42
C LYS A 122 -9.36 -15.60 5.62
N GLN A 123 -8.05 -15.43 5.53
CA GLN A 123 -7.18 -16.35 4.80
C GLN A 123 -7.22 -17.78 5.36
N LEU A 124 -7.26 -17.91 6.69
CA LEU A 124 -7.35 -19.19 7.36
C LEU A 124 -8.76 -19.81 7.19
N SER A 125 -9.81 -19.00 7.26
CA SER A 125 -11.20 -19.43 7.03
C SER A 125 -11.42 -19.88 5.58
N ASP A 126 -10.93 -19.13 4.60
CA ASP A 126 -11.02 -19.46 3.17
C ASP A 126 -10.29 -20.80 2.91
N MET A 127 -9.08 -20.98 3.43
CA MET A 127 -8.33 -22.24 3.32
C MET A 127 -9.08 -23.44 3.91
N ASN A 128 -9.70 -23.26 5.08
CA ASN A 128 -10.53 -24.29 5.69
C ASN A 128 -11.74 -24.60 4.81
N MET A 129 -12.43 -23.58 4.29
CA MET A 129 -13.61 -23.74 3.44
C MET A 129 -13.29 -24.45 2.13
N ASP A 130 -12.17 -24.11 1.49
CA ASP A 130 -11.70 -24.73 0.25
C ASP A 130 -11.50 -26.24 0.44
N LEU A 131 -10.84 -26.64 1.53
CA LEU A 131 -10.62 -28.04 1.89
C LEU A 131 -11.93 -28.81 2.14
N TYR A 132 -12.89 -28.20 2.83
CA TYR A 132 -14.21 -28.81 3.01
C TYR A 132 -14.99 -28.92 1.70
N SER A 133 -14.81 -27.98 0.77
CA SER A 133 -15.45 -28.05 -0.55
C SER A 133 -14.87 -29.17 -1.42
N GLU A 134 -13.56 -29.40 -1.34
CA GLU A 134 -12.85 -30.36 -2.17
C GLU A 134 -12.95 -31.79 -1.63
N TYR A 135 -12.86 -31.97 -0.31
CA TYR A 135 -12.75 -33.28 0.34
C TYR A 135 -13.96 -33.68 1.20
N GLY A 136 -14.96 -32.80 1.35
CA GLY A 136 -16.08 -33.00 2.28
C GLY A 136 -16.94 -34.25 2.06
N GLU A 137 -17.03 -34.75 0.82
CA GLU A 137 -17.77 -35.97 0.49
C GLU A 137 -16.92 -37.26 0.58
N LEU A 138 -15.59 -37.11 0.55
CA LEU A 138 -14.63 -38.21 0.37
C LEU A 138 -13.83 -38.56 1.62
N SER A 139 -13.72 -37.61 2.56
CA SER A 139 -12.85 -37.72 3.74
C SER A 139 -13.61 -37.50 5.05
N LEU A 140 -13.08 -38.03 6.15
CA LEU A 140 -13.63 -37.77 7.48
C LEU A 140 -13.31 -36.34 7.93
N GLN A 141 -14.18 -35.73 8.74
CA GLN A 141 -13.95 -34.37 9.28
C GLN A 141 -12.59 -34.23 10.00
N GLY A 142 -12.15 -35.27 10.70
CA GLY A 142 -10.84 -35.28 11.36
C GLY A 142 -9.67 -35.22 10.38
N GLU A 143 -9.78 -35.89 9.23
CA GLU A 143 -8.74 -35.91 8.19
C GLU A 143 -8.65 -34.54 7.49
N ILE A 144 -9.79 -33.91 7.19
CA ILE A 144 -9.85 -32.55 6.65
C ILE A 144 -9.25 -31.55 7.64
N GLN A 145 -9.55 -31.70 8.93
CA GLN A 145 -8.97 -30.85 9.98
C GLN A 145 -7.45 -31.01 10.09
N GLU A 146 -6.92 -32.24 9.96
CA GLU A 146 -5.48 -32.49 9.94
C GLU A 146 -4.81 -31.83 8.72
N MET A 147 -5.42 -31.95 7.53
CA MET A 147 -4.95 -31.27 6.32
C MET A 147 -4.94 -29.75 6.48
N TYR A 148 -6.03 -29.19 7.04
CA TYR A 148 -6.13 -27.76 7.33
C TYR A 148 -5.01 -27.30 8.26
N VAL A 149 -4.80 -28.01 9.38
CA VAL A 149 -3.75 -27.66 10.35
C VAL A 149 -2.37 -27.65 9.69
N GLN A 150 -2.06 -28.63 8.84
CA GLN A 150 -0.79 -28.68 8.11
C GLN A 150 -0.63 -27.49 7.15
N GLN A 151 -1.64 -27.20 6.33
CA GLN A 151 -1.59 -26.10 5.35
C GLN A 151 -1.53 -24.73 6.05
N ALA A 152 -2.32 -24.54 7.10
CA ALA A 152 -2.33 -23.32 7.89
C ALA A 152 -1.00 -23.10 8.59
N GLU A 153 -0.38 -24.15 9.14
CA GLU A 153 0.93 -24.04 9.75
C GLU A 153 2.03 -23.68 8.73
N GLU A 154 2.01 -24.31 7.55
CA GLU A 154 2.92 -23.98 6.46
C GLU A 154 2.74 -22.51 6.01
N PHE A 155 1.49 -22.08 5.86
CA PHE A 155 1.15 -20.70 5.52
C PHE A 155 1.69 -19.69 6.55
N LEU A 156 1.50 -19.95 7.84
CA LEU A 156 2.03 -19.09 8.92
C LEU A 156 3.56 -19.04 8.90
N ASN A 157 4.22 -20.19 8.70
CA ASN A 157 5.69 -20.26 8.62
C ASN A 157 6.22 -19.49 7.41
N ASN A 158 5.60 -19.65 6.24
CA ASN A 158 5.96 -18.90 5.03
C ASN A 158 5.76 -17.39 5.24
N ARG A 159 4.70 -16.99 5.95
CA ARG A 159 4.47 -15.57 6.28
C ARG A 159 5.56 -15.01 7.20
N ILE A 160 6.01 -15.79 8.19
CA ILE A 160 7.11 -15.42 9.09
C ILE A 160 8.39 -15.22 8.29
N LEU A 161 8.79 -16.19 7.46
CA LEU A 161 10.00 -16.11 6.63
C LEU A 161 10.00 -14.88 5.72
N ASN A 162 8.89 -14.64 5.02
CA ASN A 162 8.72 -13.46 4.19
C ASN A 162 8.87 -12.15 4.98
N LEU A 163 8.35 -12.10 6.21
CA LEU A 163 8.49 -10.92 7.08
C LEU A 163 9.90 -10.77 7.61
N GLU A 164 10.63 -11.84 7.89
CA GLU A 164 12.03 -11.80 8.32
C GLU A 164 12.94 -11.25 7.23
N GLU A 165 12.80 -11.74 6.00
CA GLU A 165 13.58 -11.31 4.83
C GLU A 165 13.25 -9.87 4.39
N LYS A 166 12.02 -9.41 4.65
CA LYS A 166 11.59 -8.07 4.26
C LYS A 166 12.35 -6.98 5.01
N ALA A 167 12.94 -6.06 4.26
CA ALA A 167 13.66 -4.92 4.81
C ALA A 167 12.75 -3.98 5.62
N PHE A 168 13.30 -3.40 6.68
CA PHE A 168 12.60 -2.39 7.47
C PHE A 168 12.40 -1.08 6.69
N PRO A 169 11.28 -0.37 6.91
CA PRO A 169 11.15 1.01 6.46
C PRO A 169 12.20 1.92 7.11
N ASN A 170 12.43 3.08 6.50
CA ASN A 170 13.45 4.02 6.96
C ASN A 170 13.21 4.43 8.42
N GLY A 171 14.22 4.24 9.28
CA GLY A 171 14.19 4.62 10.69
C GLY A 171 13.63 3.56 11.64
N PHE A 172 13.19 2.42 11.10
CA PHE A 172 12.74 1.26 11.88
C PHE A 172 13.80 0.16 11.93
N ASN A 173 13.76 -0.64 12.99
CA ASN A 173 14.61 -1.82 13.17
C ASN A 173 13.95 -2.81 14.15
N ASN A 174 14.66 -3.90 14.48
CA ASN A 174 14.16 -4.93 15.39
C ASN A 174 13.78 -4.40 16.79
N ASN A 175 14.50 -3.40 17.33
CA ASN A 175 14.17 -2.82 18.63
C ASN A 175 12.78 -2.13 18.61
N ASP A 176 12.34 -1.62 17.46
CA ASP A 176 10.98 -1.11 17.33
C ASP A 176 9.93 -2.24 17.43
N CYS A 177 10.23 -3.42 16.88
CA CYS A 177 9.38 -4.61 17.03
C CYS A 177 9.33 -5.08 18.48
N ASP A 178 10.48 -5.13 19.17
CA ASP A 178 10.57 -5.58 20.56
C ASP A 178 9.72 -4.69 21.48
N LEU A 179 9.81 -3.37 21.32
CA LEU A 179 8.98 -2.41 22.06
C LEU A 179 7.48 -2.60 21.81
N LEU A 180 7.08 -2.92 20.58
CA LEU A 180 5.68 -3.20 20.26
C LEU A 180 5.23 -4.55 20.80
N PHE A 181 6.13 -5.53 20.86
CA PHE A 181 5.83 -6.83 21.45
C PHE A 181 5.51 -6.69 22.93
N GLU A 182 6.30 -5.91 23.67
CA GLU A 182 6.02 -5.60 25.08
C GLU A 182 4.72 -4.81 25.26
N LYS A 183 4.45 -3.82 24.39
CA LYS A 183 3.28 -2.95 24.51
C LYS A 183 1.97 -3.63 24.08
N LEU A 184 2.00 -4.43 23.02
CA LEU A 184 0.81 -4.89 22.29
C LEU A 184 0.62 -6.41 22.33
N GLY A 185 1.59 -7.18 22.82
CA GLY A 185 1.53 -8.64 22.83
C GLY A 185 0.26 -9.20 23.46
N ASN A 186 -0.16 -8.67 24.62
CA ASN A 186 -1.40 -9.09 25.28
C ASN A 186 -2.65 -8.68 24.48
N LYS A 187 -2.65 -7.47 23.90
CA LYS A 187 -3.77 -6.98 23.09
C LYS A 187 -3.97 -7.83 21.84
N VAL A 188 -2.88 -8.29 21.21
CA VAL A 188 -2.97 -9.21 20.07
C VAL A 188 -3.54 -10.57 20.51
N GLU A 189 -3.17 -11.06 21.69
CA GLU A 189 -3.74 -12.30 22.23
C GLU A 189 -5.25 -12.16 22.48
N GLU A 190 -5.68 -11.06 23.10
CA GLU A 190 -7.09 -10.74 23.32
C GLU A 190 -7.87 -10.66 21.99
N LEU A 191 -7.27 -10.08 20.95
CA LEU A 191 -7.86 -10.01 19.60
C LEU A 191 -7.97 -11.40 18.95
N ILE A 192 -6.97 -12.26 19.13
CA ILE A 192 -7.03 -13.65 18.63
C ILE A 192 -8.18 -14.37 19.33
N ASP A 193 -8.25 -14.30 20.65
CA ASP A 193 -9.29 -14.97 21.44
C ASP A 193 -10.71 -14.45 21.12
N SER A 194 -10.84 -13.19 20.70
CA SER A 194 -12.15 -12.61 20.34
C SER A 194 -12.59 -12.87 18.90
N GLU A 195 -11.64 -12.93 17.95
CA GLU A 195 -11.94 -13.02 16.52
C GLU A 195 -11.87 -14.45 15.98
N PHE A 196 -11.03 -15.32 16.57
CA PHE A 196 -10.82 -16.68 16.06
C PHE A 196 -11.76 -17.71 16.72
N GLU A 197 -12.37 -18.53 15.87
CA GLU A 197 -13.11 -19.71 16.31
C GLU A 197 -12.14 -20.84 16.65
N SER A 198 -12.48 -21.67 17.64
CA SER A 198 -11.59 -22.71 18.18
C SER A 198 -11.19 -23.80 17.17
N HIS A 199 -11.92 -23.93 16.06
CA HIS A 199 -11.61 -24.89 14.99
C HIS A 199 -10.67 -24.31 13.92
N LEU A 200 -10.53 -22.99 13.83
CA LEU A 200 -9.67 -22.30 12.87
C LEU A 200 -8.27 -22.03 13.42
N PHE A 201 -8.05 -22.26 14.72
CA PHE A 201 -6.83 -21.83 15.38
C PHE A 201 -6.36 -22.78 16.48
N LEU A 202 -5.05 -23.01 16.53
CA LEU A 202 -4.39 -23.75 17.60
C LEU A 202 -3.66 -22.80 18.55
N ARG A 203 -3.78 -23.00 19.87
CA ARG A 203 -3.10 -22.17 20.88
C ARG A 203 -1.58 -22.08 20.70
N GLU A 204 -0.95 -23.09 20.12
CA GLU A 204 0.49 -23.06 19.81
C GLU A 204 0.85 -22.01 18.74
N TRP A 205 -0.10 -21.59 17.91
CA TRP A 205 0.10 -20.55 16.91
C TRP A 205 0.04 -19.13 17.49
N ILE A 206 -0.35 -18.92 18.76
CA ILE A 206 -0.40 -17.58 19.39
C ILE A 206 0.93 -16.84 19.16
N GLY A 207 2.07 -17.50 19.39
CA GLY A 207 3.39 -16.90 19.21
C GLY A 207 3.68 -16.50 17.77
N LYS A 208 3.31 -17.36 16.81
CA LYS A 208 3.47 -17.13 15.37
C LYS A 208 2.61 -15.94 14.92
N ILE A 209 1.34 -15.90 15.33
CA ILE A 209 0.43 -14.82 14.98
C ILE A 209 0.91 -13.51 15.61
N LYS A 210 1.30 -13.48 16.90
CA LYS A 210 1.88 -12.28 17.53
C LYS A 210 3.06 -11.72 16.73
N PHE A 211 3.99 -12.59 16.34
CA PHE A 211 5.12 -12.20 15.51
C PHE A 211 4.67 -11.60 14.17
N ILE A 212 3.79 -12.30 13.44
CA ILE A 212 3.26 -11.84 12.15
C ILE A 212 2.60 -10.47 12.31
N MET A 213 1.74 -10.30 13.30
CA MET A 213 0.98 -9.07 13.54
C MET A 213 1.90 -7.87 13.81
N ILE A 214 2.89 -8.03 14.68
CA ILE A 214 3.81 -6.95 15.06
C ILE A 214 4.78 -6.62 13.93
N GLN A 215 5.35 -7.63 13.28
CA GLN A 215 6.25 -7.42 12.14
C GLN A 215 5.52 -6.77 10.98
N SER A 216 4.30 -7.23 10.65
CA SER A 216 3.48 -6.66 9.58
C SER A 216 3.11 -5.20 9.88
N LEU A 217 2.81 -4.86 11.15
CA LEU A 217 2.49 -3.49 11.56
C LEU A 217 3.62 -2.50 11.17
N ILE A 218 4.89 -2.90 11.32
CA ILE A 218 6.04 -2.10 10.92
C ILE A 218 6.37 -2.27 9.43
N LYS A 219 6.44 -3.49 8.90
CA LYS A 219 7.03 -3.79 7.59
C LYS A 219 6.06 -3.69 6.41
N ASP A 220 4.77 -3.89 6.63
CA ASP A 220 3.75 -3.85 5.56
C ASP A 220 2.99 -2.54 5.58
N PHE A 221 2.85 -1.87 4.44
CA PHE A 221 2.10 -0.61 4.36
C PHE A 221 0.60 -0.90 4.26
N SER A 222 -0.22 -0.14 4.97
CA SER A 222 -1.69 -0.26 4.88
C SER A 222 -2.20 0.27 3.55
N ASP A 223 -3.38 -0.18 3.11
CA ASP A 223 -4.03 0.35 1.90
C ASP A 223 -4.49 1.82 2.04
N ASP A 224 -4.48 2.36 3.26
CA ASP A 224 -4.80 3.75 3.56
C ASP A 224 -3.57 4.66 3.55
N TYR A 225 -2.45 4.21 2.97
CA TYR A 225 -1.27 5.06 2.82
C TYR A 225 -1.57 6.31 1.99
N SER A 226 -0.73 7.32 2.17
CA SER A 226 -0.74 8.56 1.42
C SER A 226 0.51 8.69 0.59
N GLY A 227 0.34 8.91 -0.70
CA GLY A 227 1.41 9.19 -1.63
C GLY A 227 1.55 10.68 -1.85
N ILE A 228 2.78 11.18 -1.80
CA ILE A 228 3.12 12.59 -1.93
C ILE A 228 4.24 12.69 -2.95
N VAL A 229 3.99 13.41 -4.04
CA VAL A 229 4.90 13.57 -5.16
C VAL A 229 5.42 15.01 -5.16
N PHE A 230 6.74 15.15 -5.20
CA PHE A 230 7.42 16.41 -5.47
C PHE A 230 8.02 16.30 -6.87
N ALA A 231 7.72 17.25 -7.75
CA ALA A 231 8.08 17.16 -9.15
C ALA A 231 8.45 18.53 -9.71
N GLY A 232 9.54 18.61 -10.47
CA GLY A 232 10.00 19.89 -10.99
C GLY A 232 11.49 19.93 -11.27
N TYR A 233 12.07 21.12 -11.08
CA TYR A 233 13.49 21.40 -11.25
C TYR A 233 14.06 22.00 -9.96
N GLY A 234 15.17 21.45 -9.47
CA GLY A 234 16.05 22.17 -8.53
C GLY A 234 17.01 23.10 -9.26
N ASP A 235 17.60 24.06 -8.54
CA ASP A 235 18.50 25.07 -9.14
C ASP A 235 19.73 24.48 -9.83
N LYS A 236 20.15 23.27 -9.44
CA LYS A 236 21.29 22.55 -10.02
C LYS A 236 20.87 21.35 -10.88
N GLU A 237 19.59 21.22 -11.22
CA GLU A 237 19.06 20.14 -12.06
C GLU A 237 18.67 20.67 -13.45
N ILE A 238 19.37 20.22 -14.49
CA ILE A 238 19.05 20.57 -15.89
C ILE A 238 17.85 19.79 -16.45
N PHE A 239 17.56 18.63 -15.87
CA PHE A 239 16.42 17.78 -16.23
C PHE A 239 15.44 17.71 -15.07
N PRO A 240 14.14 17.50 -15.36
CA PRO A 240 13.15 17.38 -14.31
C PRO A 240 13.36 16.09 -13.50
N SER A 241 12.99 16.15 -12.23
CA SER A 241 13.01 15.00 -11.33
C SER A 241 11.71 14.87 -10.55
N VAL A 242 11.41 13.63 -10.19
CA VAL A 242 10.21 13.24 -9.44
C VAL A 242 10.63 12.46 -8.21
N HIS A 243 10.22 12.96 -7.05
CA HIS A 243 10.43 12.35 -5.75
C HIS A 243 9.09 11.97 -5.14
N ILE A 244 8.94 10.68 -4.85
CA ILE A 244 7.71 10.11 -4.30
C ILE A 244 8.00 9.74 -2.86
N LEU A 245 7.17 10.24 -1.95
CA LEU A 245 7.14 9.92 -0.55
C LEU A 245 5.83 9.19 -0.25
N ILE A 246 5.90 7.99 0.31
CA ILE A 246 4.73 7.23 0.75
C ILE A 246 4.73 7.19 2.27
N VAL A 247 3.63 7.60 2.88
CA VAL A 247 3.43 7.76 4.33
C VAL A 247 2.22 6.94 4.76
N ASP A 248 2.38 6.11 5.78
CA ASP A 248 1.33 5.18 6.23
C ASP A 248 0.74 5.57 7.59
N GLY A 249 1.59 6.06 8.50
CA GLY A 249 1.18 6.43 9.85
C GLY A 249 2.37 6.71 10.76
N LYS A 250 2.19 6.57 12.07
CA LYS A 250 3.25 6.67 13.07
C LYS A 250 3.25 5.45 13.98
N ILE A 251 4.44 4.99 14.33
CA ILE A 251 4.70 3.90 15.27
C ILE A 251 5.97 4.24 16.05
N ASN A 252 5.96 4.04 17.37
CA ASN A 252 7.02 4.47 18.28
C ASN A 252 7.40 5.94 18.09
N LYS A 253 6.40 6.82 17.87
CA LYS A 253 6.58 8.25 17.53
C LYS A 253 7.37 8.53 16.25
N LYS A 254 7.64 7.50 15.43
CA LYS A 254 8.31 7.62 14.13
C LYS A 254 7.28 7.51 13.01
N THR A 255 7.34 8.43 12.06
CA THR A 255 6.54 8.34 10.83
C THR A 255 7.02 7.15 10.02
N LYS A 256 6.10 6.25 9.68
CA LYS A 256 6.34 5.11 8.80
C LYS A 256 6.24 5.58 7.35
N TYR A 257 7.38 5.56 6.67
CA TYR A 257 7.47 6.02 5.30
C TYR A 257 8.49 5.23 4.49
N PHE A 258 8.31 5.24 3.18
CA PHE A 258 9.39 4.95 2.24
C PHE A 258 9.42 6.02 1.15
N SER A 259 10.47 5.98 0.34
CA SER A 259 10.55 6.91 -0.77
C SER A 259 11.19 6.32 -2.00
N ARG A 260 10.71 6.79 -3.13
CA ARG A 260 11.21 6.45 -4.45
C ARG A 260 11.58 7.73 -5.19
N LYS A 261 12.51 7.62 -6.13
CA LYS A 261 12.83 8.70 -7.06
C LYS A 261 12.80 8.18 -8.48
N LYS A 262 12.41 9.03 -9.41
CA LYS A 262 12.55 8.83 -10.85
C LYS A 262 13.12 10.12 -11.43
N THR A 263 14.10 9.98 -12.31
CA THR A 263 14.84 11.09 -12.90
C THR A 263 15.01 10.83 -14.39
N ILE A 264 14.85 11.87 -15.20
CA ILE A 264 15.28 11.85 -16.60
C ILE A 264 16.80 12.00 -16.64
N ASN A 265 17.44 11.25 -17.53
CA ASN A 265 18.88 11.32 -17.76
C ASN A 265 19.18 10.89 -19.20
N HIS A 266 20.45 10.84 -19.58
CA HIS A 266 20.87 10.47 -20.95
C HIS A 266 20.51 9.04 -21.37
N SER A 267 20.14 8.15 -20.43
CA SER A 267 19.64 6.80 -20.74
C SER A 267 18.11 6.71 -20.72
N THR A 268 17.44 7.61 -19.99
CA THR A 268 15.99 7.61 -19.78
C THR A 268 15.45 8.98 -20.18
N HIS A 269 15.04 9.12 -21.43
CA HIS A 269 14.66 10.39 -22.05
C HIS A 269 13.22 10.83 -21.78
N ALA A 270 12.34 9.89 -21.45
CA ALA A 270 10.95 10.14 -21.11
C ALA A 270 10.42 9.08 -20.14
N VAL A 271 9.45 9.45 -19.31
CA VAL A 271 8.71 8.51 -18.48
C VAL A 271 7.28 8.99 -18.24
N ILE A 272 6.37 8.03 -18.18
CA ILE A 272 4.99 8.19 -17.73
C ILE A 272 4.89 7.46 -16.38
N LEU A 273 4.48 8.19 -15.35
CA LEU A 273 4.37 7.70 -13.97
C LEU A 273 2.89 7.75 -13.54
N PRO A 274 2.17 6.63 -13.65
CA PRO A 274 0.85 6.49 -13.06
C PRO A 274 0.91 6.35 -11.53
N PHE A 275 0.01 7.04 -10.83
CA PHE A 275 -0.16 6.93 -9.38
C PHE A 275 -1.55 6.38 -8.97
N ALA A 276 -2.48 6.26 -9.93
CA ALA A 276 -3.75 5.56 -9.76
C ALA A 276 -3.56 4.04 -9.58
N GLN A 277 -4.64 3.33 -9.24
CA GLN A 277 -4.69 1.87 -9.37
C GLN A 277 -4.19 1.48 -10.77
N ARG A 278 -3.18 0.59 -10.79
CA ARG A 278 -2.44 0.20 -12.01
C ARG A 278 -3.37 -0.20 -13.14
N ASP A 279 -4.47 -0.85 -12.78
CA ASP A 279 -5.46 -1.42 -13.67
C ASP A 279 -6.11 -0.34 -14.55
N MET A 280 -6.44 0.83 -13.99
CA MET A 280 -7.11 1.90 -14.76
C MET A 280 -6.18 2.57 -15.78
N ILE A 281 -4.89 2.70 -15.46
CA ILE A 281 -3.94 3.38 -16.36
C ILE A 281 -3.36 2.42 -17.40
N ARG A 282 -3.17 1.14 -17.08
CA ARG A 282 -2.96 0.11 -18.12
C ARG A 282 -4.13 0.10 -19.10
N SER A 283 -5.36 0.08 -18.59
CA SER A 283 -6.55 0.14 -19.44
C SER A 283 -6.57 1.35 -20.39
N PHE A 284 -6.12 2.51 -19.91
CA PHE A 284 -6.02 3.72 -20.73
C PHE A 284 -4.85 3.69 -21.71
N LEU A 285 -3.68 3.17 -21.31
CA LEU A 285 -2.48 3.10 -22.14
C LEU A 285 -2.56 2.00 -23.21
N ASP A 286 -3.10 0.85 -22.83
CA ASP A 286 -3.22 -0.35 -23.65
C ASP A 286 -4.54 -0.34 -24.45
N GLY A 287 -5.50 0.51 -24.05
CA GLY A 287 -6.78 0.71 -24.72
C GLY A 287 -7.84 -0.35 -24.41
N ILE A 288 -7.51 -1.34 -23.57
CA ILE A 288 -8.40 -2.42 -23.13
C ILE A 288 -8.19 -2.69 -21.64
N HIS A 289 -9.27 -2.95 -20.91
CA HIS A 289 -9.20 -3.24 -19.49
C HIS A 289 -8.70 -4.67 -19.24
N GLU A 290 -7.84 -4.87 -18.24
CA GLU A 290 -7.22 -6.17 -17.92
C GLU A 290 -8.29 -7.26 -17.71
N GLU A 291 -9.36 -6.98 -16.97
CA GLU A 291 -10.50 -7.92 -16.83
C GLU A 291 -11.18 -8.31 -18.16
N VAL A 292 -11.22 -7.40 -19.14
CA VAL A 292 -11.79 -7.68 -20.47
C VAL A 292 -10.83 -8.53 -21.29
N GLU A 293 -9.52 -8.23 -21.19
CA GLU A 293 -8.47 -9.02 -21.84
C GLU A 293 -8.40 -10.45 -21.26
N ASP A 294 -8.49 -10.60 -19.94
CA ASP A 294 -8.53 -11.88 -19.25
C ASP A 294 -9.79 -12.68 -19.62
N PHE A 295 -10.95 -12.02 -19.67
CA PHE A 295 -12.19 -12.65 -20.11
C PHE A 295 -12.09 -13.15 -21.56
N ILE A 296 -11.61 -12.31 -22.48
CA ILE A 296 -11.41 -12.69 -23.88
C ILE A 296 -10.42 -13.85 -23.97
N SER A 297 -9.33 -13.81 -23.22
CA SER A 297 -8.31 -14.86 -23.21
C SER A 297 -8.88 -16.19 -22.70
N THR A 298 -9.67 -16.15 -21.63
CA THR A 298 -10.33 -17.33 -21.06
C THR A 298 -11.30 -17.95 -22.05
N VAL A 299 -12.20 -17.14 -22.63
CA VAL A 299 -13.17 -17.61 -23.62
C VAL A 299 -12.47 -18.18 -24.86
N LEU A 300 -11.41 -17.53 -25.34
CA LEU A 300 -10.65 -18.05 -26.49
C LEU A 300 -9.99 -19.39 -26.17
N LEU A 301 -9.42 -19.55 -24.97
CA LEU A 301 -8.82 -20.81 -24.54
C LEU A 301 -9.86 -21.92 -24.46
N GLU A 302 -11.04 -21.65 -23.86
CA GLU A 302 -12.14 -22.62 -23.80
C GLU A 302 -12.61 -23.05 -25.20
N GLU A 303 -12.73 -22.11 -26.14
CA GLU A 303 -13.11 -22.42 -27.52
C GLU A 303 -12.01 -23.17 -28.28
N PHE A 304 -10.73 -22.87 -28.03
CA PHE A 304 -9.62 -23.63 -28.61
C PHE A 304 -9.56 -25.06 -28.07
N ASP A 305 -9.81 -25.26 -26.78
CA ASP A 305 -9.87 -26.60 -26.18
C ASP A 305 -11.06 -27.39 -26.74
N SER A 306 -12.23 -26.77 -26.84
CA SER A 306 -13.42 -27.35 -27.47
C SER A 306 -13.19 -27.74 -28.93
N LEU A 307 -12.53 -26.88 -29.72
CA LEU A 307 -12.14 -27.18 -31.10
C LEU A 307 -11.14 -28.35 -31.17
N THR A 308 -10.21 -28.42 -30.23
CA THR A 308 -9.23 -29.50 -30.15
C THR A 308 -9.92 -30.83 -29.84
N ASP A 309 -10.85 -30.85 -28.90
CA ASP A 309 -11.64 -32.03 -28.57
C ASP A 309 -12.49 -32.51 -29.76
N ILE A 310 -13.12 -31.58 -30.49
CA ILE A 310 -13.87 -31.92 -31.71
C ILE A 310 -12.94 -32.50 -32.78
N LEU A 311 -11.77 -31.92 -33.01
CA LEU A 311 -10.80 -32.40 -33.99
C LEU A 311 -10.23 -33.78 -33.61
N VAL A 312 -10.01 -34.05 -32.33
CA VAL A 312 -9.58 -35.36 -31.82
C VAL A 312 -10.68 -36.41 -32.02
N ILE A 313 -11.94 -36.05 -31.80
CA ILE A 313 -13.08 -36.94 -32.08
C ILE A 313 -13.15 -37.29 -33.57
N TYR A 314 -12.95 -36.31 -34.46
CA TYR A 314 -12.94 -36.57 -35.91
C TYR A 314 -11.76 -37.44 -36.36
N TRP A 315 -10.60 -37.34 -35.70
CA TRP A 315 -9.43 -38.19 -35.97
C TRP A 315 -9.54 -39.62 -35.43
N LEU A 316 -10.45 -39.88 -34.49
CA LEU A 316 -10.71 -41.23 -33.93
C LEU A 316 -11.83 -41.99 -34.66
N ILE A 317 -12.49 -41.35 -35.62
CA ILE A 317 -13.63 -41.92 -36.38
C ILE A 317 -13.21 -42.40 -37.80
N ASP A 318 -11.97 -42.13 -38.23
CA ASP A 318 -11.32 -42.74 -39.41
C ASP A 318 -10.32 -43.84 -39.02
#